data_AF-A0A182NP79-F1
#
_entry.id   AF-A0A182NP79-F1
#
_cell.length_a   1.000
_cell.length_b   1.000
_cell.length_c   1.000
_cell.angle_alpha   90.00
_cell.angle_beta   90.00
_cell.angle_gamma   90.00
#
_symmetry.space_group_name_H-M   'P 1'
#
loop_
_entity.id
_entity.type
_entity.pdbx_description
1 polymer ?
#
loop_
_entity_poly.entity_id
_entity_poly.type
_entity_poly.pdbx_seq_one_letter_code
_entity_poly.pdbx_strand_id
1 'polypeptide(L)'
;CNRTLHGEAGRTYELQIQNPGGAYPFVCHLNFTATGGLYGDIVQLNLAKFSLGKFVENFHDLKQHGECTEGFMTISEQGLPNLDGRWCGTASGYTIYYSETRSVNVTLRLDKLPQASSSVTNGFEFRLIYKFLRHSDAKLRNDNRIWNGDLAPGSYCNRNFYDCDKR
;
A
#
# COMPACT_ATOMS: atom_id res chain seq x y z
N CYS A 1 -15.20 2.90 9.54
CA CYS A 1 -14.07 2.56 8.65
C CYS A 1 -12.77 2.54 9.43
N ASN A 2 -12.42 3.62 10.15
CA ASN A 2 -11.22 3.72 10.97
C ASN A 2 -11.11 2.58 11.99
N ARG A 3 -9.99 1.85 11.96
CA ARG A 3 -9.73 0.76 12.90
C ARG A 3 -8.28 0.35 12.91
N THR A 4 -7.87 -0.21 14.04
CA THR A 4 -6.62 -0.95 14.18
C THR A 4 -6.90 -2.44 14.06
N LEU A 5 -6.08 -3.12 13.29
CA LEU A 5 -6.21 -4.53 12.95
C LEU A 5 -5.01 -5.29 13.54
N HIS A 6 -5.34 -6.42 14.14
CA HIS A 6 -4.41 -7.36 14.76
C HIS A 6 -4.74 -8.77 14.29
N GLY A 7 -3.85 -9.71 14.57
CA GLY A 7 -4.06 -11.12 14.23
C GLY A 7 -2.86 -11.98 14.57
N GLU A 8 -3.10 -13.28 14.64
CA GLU A 8 -2.05 -14.29 14.77
C GLU A 8 -1.19 -14.40 13.50
N ALA A 9 0.09 -14.71 13.68
CA ALA A 9 1.04 -14.94 12.62
C ALA A 9 0.60 -16.07 11.69
N GLY A 10 0.75 -15.87 10.37
CA GLY A 10 0.43 -16.85 9.33
C GLY A 10 -1.06 -16.97 9.00
N ARG A 11 -1.96 -16.48 9.86
CA ARG A 11 -3.40 -16.45 9.57
C ARG A 11 -3.74 -15.38 8.54
N THR A 12 -4.77 -15.68 7.75
CA THR A 12 -5.24 -14.81 6.67
C THR A 12 -6.55 -14.16 7.09
N TYR A 13 -6.62 -12.85 6.95
CA TYR A 13 -7.79 -12.06 7.26
C TYR A 13 -8.21 -11.25 6.05
N GLU A 14 -9.48 -10.89 6.00
CA GLU A 14 -10.05 -10.13 4.90
C GLU A 14 -10.82 -8.92 5.41
N LEU A 15 -10.70 -7.83 4.67
CA LEU A 15 -11.30 -6.55 4.93
C LEU A 15 -11.96 -6.02 3.65
N GLN A 16 -13.22 -5.63 3.75
CA GLN A 16 -13.89 -4.87 2.70
C GLN A 16 -14.37 -3.54 3.27
N ILE A 17 -14.09 -2.45 2.55
CA ILE A 17 -14.66 -1.13 2.86
C ILE A 17 -15.83 -0.89 1.91
N GLN A 18 -16.97 -0.54 2.47
CA GLN A 18 -18.17 -0.20 1.70
C GLN A 18 -18.09 1.23 1.20
N ASN A 19 -18.75 1.51 0.07
CA ASN A 19 -18.83 2.86 -0.48
C ASN A 19 -19.44 3.82 0.56
N PRO A 20 -18.81 4.98 0.83
CA PRO A 20 -19.31 5.96 1.81
C PRO A 20 -20.62 6.66 1.42
N GLY A 21 -21.17 6.41 0.22
CA GLY A 21 -22.55 6.76 -0.12
C GLY A 21 -22.86 8.25 -0.19
N GLY A 22 -21.87 9.11 -0.45
CA GLY A 22 -22.05 10.56 -0.58
C GLY A 22 -21.39 11.41 0.51
N ALA A 23 -20.85 10.82 1.58
CA ALA A 23 -20.13 11.54 2.62
C ALA A 23 -18.68 11.86 2.17
N TYR A 24 -18.49 12.98 1.46
CA TYR A 24 -17.18 13.45 0.97
C TYR A 24 -16.75 14.78 1.63
N PRO A 25 -15.45 14.98 1.94
CA PRO A 25 -14.36 14.03 1.72
C PRO A 25 -14.45 12.86 2.71
N PHE A 26 -14.29 11.65 2.18
CA PHE A 26 -14.22 10.44 2.99
C PHE A 26 -12.75 10.13 3.26
N VAL A 27 -12.40 10.01 4.55
CA VAL A 27 -11.07 9.60 4.97
C VAL A 27 -11.21 8.37 5.87
N CYS A 28 -10.45 7.33 5.57
CA CYS A 28 -10.40 6.11 6.36
C CYS A 28 -8.98 5.70 6.69
N HIS A 29 -8.69 5.54 7.97
CA HIS A 29 -7.40 5.10 8.49
C HIS A 29 -7.45 3.65 8.95
N LEU A 30 -6.67 2.79 8.31
CA LEU A 30 -6.51 1.39 8.67
C LEU A 30 -5.10 1.19 9.22
N ASN A 31 -5.00 0.86 10.50
CA ASN A 31 -3.73 0.58 11.15
C ASN A 31 -3.55 -0.93 11.27
N PHE A 32 -2.40 -1.45 10.86
CA PHE A 32 -2.03 -2.85 11.02
C PHE A 32 -0.82 -2.91 11.93
N THR A 33 -0.90 -3.64 13.03
CA THR A 33 0.19 -3.70 14.01
C THR A 33 0.53 -5.13 14.38
N ALA A 34 1.71 -5.55 13.97
CA ALA A 34 2.35 -6.81 14.34
C ALA A 34 3.06 -6.62 15.69
N THR A 35 2.61 -7.32 16.74
CA THR A 35 3.13 -7.11 18.11
C THR A 35 4.32 -7.99 18.45
N GLY A 36 4.81 -8.80 17.52
CA GLY A 36 5.92 -9.75 17.70
C GLY A 36 5.46 -11.14 18.10
N GLY A 37 6.35 -12.12 17.96
CA GLY A 37 6.15 -13.50 18.41
C GLY A 37 5.00 -14.20 17.68
N LEU A 38 3.98 -14.65 18.44
CA LEU A 38 2.80 -15.32 17.89
C LEU A 38 1.91 -14.40 17.02
N TYR A 39 2.16 -13.09 17.04
CA TYR A 39 1.40 -12.08 16.30
C TYR A 39 2.17 -11.51 15.11
N GLY A 40 3.32 -12.09 14.78
CA GLY A 40 4.15 -11.71 13.65
C GLY A 40 4.98 -10.45 13.91
N ASP A 41 5.94 -10.21 13.04
CA ASP A 41 6.90 -9.10 13.12
C ASP A 41 6.70 -8.08 12.00
N ILE A 42 6.15 -8.53 10.86
CA ILE A 42 5.85 -7.70 9.69
C ILE A 42 4.42 -7.94 9.21
N VAL A 43 3.93 -7.04 8.36
CA VAL A 43 2.59 -7.05 7.79
C VAL A 43 2.70 -7.33 6.29
N GLN A 44 1.90 -8.28 5.81
CA GLN A 44 1.63 -8.47 4.39
C GLN A 44 0.23 -7.96 4.06
N LEU A 45 0.14 -7.11 3.05
CA LEU A 45 -1.11 -6.57 2.51
C LEU A 45 -1.28 -7.08 1.07
N ASN A 46 -2.47 -7.53 0.72
CA ASN A 46 -2.84 -7.95 -0.63
C ASN A 46 -4.13 -7.23 -1.06
N LEU A 47 -4.00 -6.30 -2.01
CA LEU A 47 -5.10 -5.53 -2.56
C LEU A 47 -5.89 -6.39 -3.56
N ALA A 48 -6.75 -7.27 -3.03
CA ALA A 48 -7.54 -8.22 -3.81
C ALA A 48 -8.46 -7.52 -4.83
N LYS A 49 -9.07 -6.40 -4.43
CA LYS A 49 -9.76 -5.49 -5.34
C LYS A 49 -9.50 -4.05 -4.94
N PHE A 50 -9.13 -3.23 -5.91
CA PHE A 50 -8.82 -1.84 -5.71
C PHE A 50 -9.42 -1.02 -6.85
N SER A 51 -10.36 -0.14 -6.55
CA SER A 51 -10.88 0.86 -7.46
C SER A 51 -11.10 2.14 -6.66
N LEU A 52 -10.20 3.11 -6.86
CA LEU A 52 -10.13 4.33 -6.07
C LEU A 52 -9.54 5.47 -6.91
N GLY A 53 -10.34 6.48 -7.19
CA GLY A 53 -9.90 7.65 -7.95
C GLY A 53 -9.35 7.32 -9.35
N LYS A 54 -8.75 8.32 -9.98
CA LYS A 54 -8.20 8.21 -11.34
C LYS A 54 -6.84 8.90 -11.43
N PHE A 55 -5.87 8.20 -12.02
CA PHE A 55 -4.60 8.80 -12.39
C PHE A 55 -4.78 9.66 -13.66
N VAL A 56 -4.33 10.90 -13.60
CA VAL A 56 -4.35 11.84 -14.72
C VAL A 56 -2.91 12.25 -15.00
N GLU A 57 -2.43 11.88 -16.18
CA GLU A 57 -1.13 12.35 -16.67
C GLU A 57 -1.21 13.82 -17.06
N ASN A 58 -0.22 14.61 -16.66
CA ASN A 58 -0.11 15.99 -17.11
C ASN A 58 0.90 16.10 -18.25
N PHE A 59 0.40 16.07 -19.48
CA PHE A 59 1.24 16.15 -20.69
C PHE A 59 1.76 17.57 -21.00
N HIS A 60 1.28 18.59 -20.28
CA HIS A 60 1.62 19.99 -20.59
C HIS A 60 2.84 20.52 -19.82
N ASP A 61 3.31 19.82 -18.79
CA ASP A 61 4.48 20.22 -18.01
C ASP A 61 5.38 19.01 -17.73
N LEU A 62 6.56 18.99 -18.37
CA LEU A 62 7.60 17.96 -18.19
C LEU A 62 8.12 17.87 -16.74
N LYS A 63 7.78 18.82 -15.86
CA LYS A 63 8.12 18.83 -14.43
C LYS A 63 6.97 18.39 -13.52
N GLN A 64 5.75 18.25 -14.03
CA GLN A 64 4.63 17.72 -13.27
C GLN A 64 4.41 16.25 -13.58
N HIS A 65 4.65 15.41 -12.58
CA HIS A 65 4.21 14.03 -12.61
C HIS A 65 2.68 13.98 -12.58
N GLY A 66 2.10 12.92 -13.15
CA GLY A 66 0.65 12.72 -13.10
C GLY A 66 0.11 12.68 -11.68
N GLU A 67 -1.15 13.04 -11.51
CA GLU A 67 -1.79 13.19 -10.20
C GLU A 67 -2.99 12.26 -10.03
N CYS A 68 -3.23 11.86 -8.78
CA CYS A 68 -4.44 11.14 -8.40
C CYS A 68 -5.58 12.12 -8.18
N THR A 69 -6.57 12.07 -9.06
CA THR A 69 -7.81 12.81 -8.97
C THR A 69 -8.89 11.97 -8.29
N GLU A 70 -9.87 12.64 -7.67
CA GLU A 70 -11.08 12.07 -7.04
C GLU A 70 -10.84 11.25 -5.76
N GLY A 71 -9.65 10.67 -5.60
CA GLY A 71 -9.22 9.98 -4.40
C GLY A 71 -7.91 9.24 -4.59
N PHE A 72 -7.32 8.83 -3.48
CA PHE A 72 -6.07 8.07 -3.44
C PHE A 72 -5.93 7.29 -2.15
N MET A 73 -5.12 6.25 -2.21
CA MET A 73 -4.62 5.51 -1.06
C MET A 73 -3.21 6.00 -0.75
N THR A 74 -2.83 6.02 0.51
CA THR A 74 -1.43 6.10 0.95
C THR A 74 -1.09 4.93 1.86
N ILE A 75 0.18 4.57 1.89
CA ILE A 75 0.76 3.59 2.81
C ILE A 75 1.91 4.30 3.50
N SER A 76 1.92 4.28 4.83
CA SER A 76 3.02 4.77 5.65
C SER A 76 3.37 3.76 6.73
N GLU A 77 4.62 3.78 7.15
CA GLU A 77 5.16 2.82 8.09
C GLU A 77 5.74 3.52 9.32
N GLN A 78 5.54 2.91 10.49
CA GLN A 78 5.98 3.50 11.73
C GLN A 78 7.51 3.55 11.80
N GLY A 79 8.06 4.75 11.95
CA GLY A 79 9.50 4.98 12.06
C GLY A 79 10.21 5.20 10.72
N LEU A 80 9.49 5.16 9.60
CA LEU A 80 10.00 5.54 8.29
C LEU A 80 9.55 6.96 7.92
N PRO A 81 10.33 7.70 7.12
CA PRO A 81 9.89 8.98 6.56
C PRO A 81 8.60 8.80 5.76
N ASN A 82 7.69 9.77 5.87
CA ASN A 82 6.52 9.80 5.00
C ASN A 82 6.97 10.18 3.58
N LEU A 83 6.73 9.28 2.62
CA LEU A 83 7.10 9.47 1.21
C LEU A 83 5.99 10.14 0.39
N ASP A 84 4.84 10.45 1.00
CA ASP A 84 3.66 11.01 0.33
C ASP A 84 3.23 10.26 -0.94
N GLY A 85 3.56 8.96 -1.01
CA GLY A 85 3.17 8.07 -2.10
C GLY A 85 1.64 7.95 -2.17
N ARG A 86 1.09 8.10 -3.38
CA ARG A 86 -0.36 8.02 -3.65
C ARG A 86 -0.64 6.95 -4.70
N TRP A 87 -1.62 6.10 -4.42
CA TRP A 87 -2.10 5.08 -5.35
C TRP A 87 -3.57 5.36 -5.70
N CYS A 88 -3.89 5.35 -6.99
CA CYS A 88 -5.25 5.52 -7.51
C CYS A 88 -5.42 4.75 -8.83
N GLY A 89 -6.65 4.64 -9.32
CA GLY A 89 -7.03 3.84 -10.49
C GLY A 89 -7.73 2.54 -10.11
N THR A 90 -7.71 1.58 -11.02
CA THR A 90 -8.35 0.26 -10.83
C THR A 90 -7.33 -0.85 -11.01
N ALA A 91 -7.28 -1.76 -10.05
CA ALA A 91 -6.43 -2.94 -10.05
C ALA A 91 -7.19 -4.11 -9.42
N SER A 92 -6.93 -5.32 -9.95
CA SER A 92 -7.42 -6.57 -9.38
C SER A 92 -6.33 -7.64 -9.53
N GLY A 93 -6.24 -8.56 -8.56
CA GLY A 93 -5.27 -9.66 -8.60
C GLY A 93 -4.15 -9.56 -7.55
N TYR A 94 -2.91 -9.85 -7.94
CA TYR A 94 -1.75 -10.08 -7.06
C TYR A 94 -0.97 -8.81 -6.70
N THR A 95 -1.63 -7.77 -6.22
CA THR A 95 -0.93 -6.57 -5.73
C THR A 95 -0.59 -6.74 -4.26
N ILE A 96 0.66 -7.13 -3.99
CA ILE A 96 1.15 -7.47 -2.65
C ILE A 96 2.14 -6.41 -2.16
N TYR A 97 1.99 -6.00 -0.91
CA TYR A 97 2.91 -5.13 -0.18
C TYR A 97 3.42 -5.84 1.08
N TYR A 98 4.73 -5.78 1.30
CA TYR A 98 5.39 -6.30 2.50
C TYR A 98 5.99 -5.15 3.27
N SER A 99 5.68 -5.06 4.56
CA SER A 99 6.22 -4.00 5.39
C SER A 99 7.68 -4.24 5.79
N GLU A 100 8.41 -3.15 5.99
CA GLU A 100 9.75 -3.18 6.60
C GLU A 100 9.68 -3.05 8.13
N THR A 101 8.58 -2.53 8.63
CA THR A 101 8.34 -2.28 10.05
C THR A 101 7.20 -3.16 10.57
N ARG A 102 6.99 -3.09 11.89
CA ARG A 102 5.92 -3.80 12.58
C ARG A 102 4.55 -3.15 12.44
N SER A 103 4.47 -1.92 11.94
CA SER A 103 3.22 -1.16 11.93
C SER A 103 3.05 -0.37 10.65
N VAL A 104 1.94 -0.63 9.95
CA VAL A 104 1.58 0.01 8.69
C VAL A 104 0.28 0.76 8.86
N ASN A 105 0.23 1.99 8.39
CA ASN A 105 -0.99 2.77 8.24
C ASN A 105 -1.35 2.85 6.75
N VAL A 106 -2.55 2.42 6.42
CA VAL A 106 -3.15 2.62 5.11
C VAL A 106 -4.25 3.67 5.25
N THR A 107 -4.12 4.77 4.52
CA THR A 107 -5.14 5.82 4.47
C THR A 107 -5.83 5.81 3.12
N LEU A 108 -7.15 5.70 3.12
CA LEU A 108 -7.99 5.88 1.95
C LEU A 108 -8.61 7.27 2.01
N ARG A 109 -8.44 8.05 0.94
CA ARG A 109 -9.08 9.36 0.79
C ARG A 109 -9.88 9.38 -0.49
N LEU A 110 -11.14 9.81 -0.40
CA LEU A 110 -12.00 10.13 -1.53
C LEU A 110 -12.45 11.57 -1.38
N ASP A 111 -12.16 12.41 -2.36
CA ASP A 111 -12.51 13.83 -2.32
C ASP A 111 -13.90 14.10 -2.92
N LYS A 112 -14.36 13.23 -3.83
CA LYS A 112 -15.68 13.32 -4.47
C LYS A 112 -16.16 11.93 -4.90
N LEU A 113 -17.43 11.83 -5.28
CA LEU A 113 -17.99 10.60 -5.85
C LEU A 113 -17.22 10.24 -7.14
N PRO A 114 -16.64 9.03 -7.23
CA PRO A 114 -15.99 8.60 -8.46
C PRO A 114 -17.05 8.48 -9.56
N GLN A 115 -16.89 9.23 -10.64
CA GLN A 115 -17.87 9.21 -11.72
C GLN A 115 -17.77 7.88 -12.48
N ALA A 116 -18.85 7.08 -12.45
CA ALA A 116 -18.91 5.84 -13.20
C ALA A 116 -18.86 6.15 -14.71
N SER A 117 -17.75 5.82 -15.37
CA SER A 117 -17.68 5.84 -16.83
C SER A 117 -18.52 4.68 -17.38
N SER A 118 -19.79 4.96 -17.70
CA SER A 118 -20.70 4.23 -18.62
C SER A 118 -20.72 2.68 -18.63
N SER A 119 -20.22 2.02 -17.60
CA SER A 119 -20.26 0.57 -17.42
C SER A 119 -20.40 0.26 -15.94
N VAL A 120 -21.39 -0.55 -15.62
CA VAL A 120 -21.96 -0.82 -14.31
C VAL A 120 -20.94 -1.42 -13.33
N THR A 121 -20.23 -0.58 -12.56
CA THR A 121 -19.66 -0.95 -11.25
C THR A 121 -19.48 0.31 -10.40
N ASN A 122 -19.96 0.27 -9.16
CA ASN A 122 -19.81 1.33 -8.15
C ASN A 122 -18.36 1.84 -8.13
N GLY A 123 -18.15 3.16 -8.32
CA GLY A 123 -16.82 3.74 -8.55
C GLY A 123 -15.82 3.68 -7.37
N PHE A 124 -16.20 3.03 -6.27
CA PHE A 124 -15.30 2.70 -5.16
C PHE A 124 -15.45 1.21 -4.83
N GLU A 125 -14.34 0.48 -4.92
CA GLU A 125 -14.24 -0.90 -4.46
C GLU A 125 -12.90 -1.10 -3.76
N PHE A 126 -12.93 -1.50 -2.49
CA PHE A 126 -11.71 -1.77 -1.74
C PHE A 126 -11.88 -3.06 -0.93
N ARG A 127 -11.18 -4.10 -1.39
CA ARG A 127 -11.07 -5.41 -0.74
C ARG A 127 -9.59 -5.71 -0.51
N LEU A 128 -9.22 -5.89 0.74
CA LEU A 128 -7.86 -6.09 1.20
C LEU A 128 -7.77 -7.39 2.00
N ILE A 129 -6.84 -8.25 1.64
CA ILE A 129 -6.46 -9.43 2.42
C ILE A 129 -5.17 -9.08 3.16
N TYR A 130 -5.08 -9.38 4.44
CA TYR A 130 -3.88 -9.11 5.22
C TYR A 130 -3.43 -10.32 6.04
N LYS A 131 -2.13 -10.39 6.30
CA LYS A 131 -1.49 -11.36 7.19
C LYS A 131 -0.44 -10.67 8.04
N PHE A 132 -0.26 -11.17 9.25
CA PHE A 132 0.95 -10.90 10.03
C PHE A 132 1.92 -12.06 9.83
N LEU A 133 3.20 -11.77 9.64
CA LEU A 133 4.21 -12.78 9.35
C LEU A 133 5.37 -12.63 10.33
N ARG A 134 5.90 -13.74 10.81
CA ARG A 134 7.25 -13.75 11.41
C ARG A 134 8.26 -13.54 10.30
N HIS A 135 9.43 -12.98 10.62
CA HIS A 135 10.50 -12.81 9.63
C HIS A 135 10.86 -14.13 8.94
N SER A 136 10.93 -15.23 9.69
CA SER A 136 11.21 -16.58 9.17
C SER A 136 10.18 -17.10 8.16
N ASP A 137 8.95 -16.59 8.23
CA ASP A 137 7.85 -17.02 7.36
C ASP A 137 7.76 -16.16 6.10
N ALA A 138 8.43 -15.00 6.08
CA ALA A 138 8.46 -14.05 4.98
C ALA A 138 9.46 -14.45 3.88
N LYS A 139 9.30 -15.67 3.33
CA LYS A 139 10.24 -16.33 2.40
C LYS A 139 10.53 -15.60 1.07
N LEU A 140 9.79 -14.55 0.73
CA LEU A 140 10.13 -13.66 -0.40
C LEU A 140 11.31 -12.73 -0.08
N ARG A 141 11.62 -12.51 1.21
CA ARG A 141 12.95 -12.05 1.61
C ARG A 141 13.84 -13.29 1.58
N ASN A 142 14.58 -13.44 0.49
CA ASN A 142 15.54 -14.53 0.35
C ASN A 142 16.62 -14.41 1.45
N ASP A 143 16.69 -15.38 2.35
CA ASP A 143 17.75 -15.48 3.39
C ASP A 143 19.16 -15.60 2.77
N ASN A 144 19.25 -15.99 1.50
CA ASN A 144 20.50 -15.93 0.76
C ASN A 144 20.77 -14.51 0.25
N ARG A 145 21.26 -13.63 1.13
CA ARG A 145 22.07 -12.41 0.86
C ARG A 145 22.11 -11.90 -0.60
N ILE A 146 20.95 -11.68 -1.24
CA ILE A 146 20.93 -10.98 -2.52
C ILE A 146 21.25 -9.53 -2.16
N TRP A 147 22.38 -9.05 -2.69
CA TRP A 147 22.77 -7.68 -2.49
C TRP A 147 21.82 -6.77 -3.27
N ASN A 148 20.98 -6.04 -2.55
CA ASN A 148 19.96 -5.16 -3.13
C ASN A 148 20.48 -3.73 -3.38
N GLY A 149 21.79 -3.53 -3.47
CA GLY A 149 22.41 -2.21 -3.54
C GLY A 149 22.70 -1.59 -2.17
N ASP A 150 23.70 -0.73 -2.12
CA ASP A 150 24.10 0.02 -0.92
C ASP A 150 23.27 1.31 -0.80
N LEU A 151 22.81 1.64 0.41
CA LEU A 151 22.03 2.85 0.63
C LEU A 151 22.86 4.09 0.28
N ALA A 152 22.36 4.94 -0.62
CA ALA A 152 23.06 6.17 -0.99
C ALA A 152 23.04 7.15 0.20
N PRO A 153 24.19 7.76 0.57
CA PRO A 153 24.27 8.69 1.69
C PRO A 153 23.25 9.83 1.59
N GLY A 154 22.56 10.11 2.70
CA GLY A 154 21.55 11.18 2.77
C GLY A 154 20.24 10.88 2.02
N SER A 155 20.07 9.67 1.47
CA SER A 155 18.84 9.23 0.83
C SER A 155 18.15 8.15 1.65
N TYR A 156 16.82 8.08 1.55
CA TYR A 156 16.03 7.03 2.20
C TYR A 156 15.84 5.80 1.29
N CYS A 157 15.56 6.01 0.01
CA CYS A 157 15.19 4.93 -0.93
C CYS A 157 16.25 4.67 -2.01
N ASN A 158 17.21 5.58 -2.20
CA ASN A 158 18.15 5.41 -3.30
C ASN A 158 19.19 4.37 -2.93
N ARG A 159 19.42 3.44 -3.84
CA ARG A 159 20.44 2.40 -3.69
C ARG A 159 21.40 2.46 -4.86
N ASN A 160 22.68 2.34 -4.55
CA ASN A 160 23.74 2.27 -5.54
C ASN A 160 24.02 0.82 -5.86
N PHE A 161 24.01 0.51 -7.16
CA PHE A 161 24.40 -0.79 -7.70
C PHE A 161 25.79 -0.67 -8.32
N TYR A 162 26.70 -1.59 -8.00
CA TYR A 162 28.11 -1.59 -8.37
C TYR A 162 28.43 -2.93 -9.01
N ASP A 163 29.33 -2.93 -10.00
CA ASP A 163 29.79 -4.13 -10.71
C ASP A 163 28.61 -5.00 -11.24
N CYS A 164 27.56 -4.37 -11.75
CA CYS A 164 26.39 -5.06 -12.33
C CYS A 164 26.74 -5.98 -13.50
N ASP A 165 27.91 -5.78 -14.11
CA ASP A 165 28.49 -6.57 -15.19
C ASP A 165 29.26 -7.80 -14.70
N LYS A 166 29.62 -7.87 -13.42
CA LYS A 166 30.47 -8.93 -12.85
C LYS A 166 29.73 -9.86 -11.89
N ARG A 167 28.42 -9.71 -11.73
CA ARG A 167 27.58 -10.46 -10.78
C ARG A 167 26.35 -11.06 -11.42
#